data_AF-A0A7W7GCN5-F1
#
_entry.id   AF-A0A7W7GCN5-F1
#
_cell.length_a   1.000
_cell.length_b   1.000
_cell.length_c   1.000
_cell.angle_alpha   90.00
_cell.angle_beta   90.00
_cell.angle_gamma   90.00
#
_symmetry.space_group_name_H-M   'P 1'
#
loop_
_entity.id
_entity.type
_entity.pdbx_description
1 polymer ?
#
loop_
_entity_poly.entity_id
_entity_poly.type
_entity_poly.pdbx_seq_one_letter_code
_entity_poly.pdbx_strand_id
1 'polypeptide(L)'
;MNELSVLRGLRADAPLPDADRLAAPRARLTAAIHQDTRRGRAALPQRRMILVGAATAGALAVTAGIISALPGDSSGASAPKGPQVLSAGASADTLELAAATVEKHDGTEPGPKQWVYEKETVFGQDKPRTDEEWTRWDGTGHANLPGIAPAGDISGFDPDKLQVWYGPNQEEKWKKEGYDDRSQRQFYRFLDTLPSDPDRMMKRIREEHAIGDIKGETRAQRDWREINVLYRSVLIPPKVQAGLFRALAKIPGARVTTGVKDPLGRAAISVSVHYAEKIPSGWQGKQEIFFDPESYAYLGTSKADGLVVSARDAWGVVDKPGARP
;
A
#
# COMPACT_ATOMS: atom_id res chain seq x y z
N MET A 1 27.70 -16.01 5.75
CA MET A 1 27.43 -17.21 4.92
C MET A 1 25.98 -17.12 4.45
N ASN A 2 25.67 -17.38 3.17
CA ASN A 2 24.33 -17.20 2.60
C ASN A 2 23.60 -18.55 2.49
N GLU A 3 22.56 -18.74 3.29
CA GLU A 3 21.69 -19.92 3.38
C GLU A 3 21.12 -20.36 2.01
N LEU A 4 20.85 -19.41 1.11
CA LEU A 4 20.29 -19.71 -0.23
C LEU A 4 21.29 -20.38 -1.18
N SER A 5 22.59 -20.22 -0.93
CA SER A 5 23.64 -20.88 -1.70
C SER A 5 23.76 -22.36 -1.32
N VAL A 6 23.53 -22.67 -0.04
CA VAL A 6 23.55 -24.05 0.50
C VAL A 6 22.36 -24.85 -0.03
N LEU A 7 21.16 -24.25 -0.06
CA LEU A 7 19.96 -24.90 -0.59
C LEU A 7 20.02 -25.14 -2.11
N ARG A 8 20.69 -24.26 -2.87
CA ARG A 8 20.91 -24.47 -4.31
C ARG A 8 21.88 -25.61 -4.60
N GLY A 9 22.91 -25.77 -3.77
CA GLY A 9 23.85 -26.90 -3.86
C GLY A 9 23.17 -28.25 -3.62
N LEU A 10 22.23 -28.32 -2.66
CA LEU A 10 21.51 -29.55 -2.30
C LEU A 10 20.55 -30.07 -3.39
N ARG A 11 20.16 -29.25 -4.36
CA ARG A 11 19.16 -29.60 -5.39
C ARG A 11 19.73 -29.62 -6.81
N ALA A 12 21.02 -29.33 -6.98
CA ALA A 12 21.65 -29.26 -8.29
C ALA A 12 21.55 -30.58 -9.08
N ASP A 13 21.52 -31.72 -8.38
CA ASP A 13 21.50 -33.05 -8.97
C ASP A 13 20.10 -33.70 -9.01
N ALA A 14 19.04 -32.97 -8.63
CA ALA A 14 17.68 -33.49 -8.67
C ALA A 14 17.02 -33.22 -10.03
N PRO A 15 16.70 -34.26 -10.83
CA PRO A 15 16.03 -34.06 -12.11
C PRO A 15 14.65 -33.44 -11.90
N LEU A 16 14.29 -32.49 -12.77
CA LEU A 16 12.96 -31.89 -12.77
C LEU A 16 11.92 -32.97 -13.09
N PRO A 17 10.78 -33.03 -12.37
CA PRO A 17 9.74 -34.00 -12.66
C PRO A 17 9.17 -33.77 -14.06
N ASP A 18 9.07 -34.84 -14.85
CA ASP A 18 8.48 -34.79 -16.18
C ASP A 18 6.99 -34.40 -16.14
N ALA A 19 6.51 -33.78 -17.23
CA ALA A 19 5.17 -33.26 -17.37
C ALA A 19 4.09 -34.32 -17.11
N ASP A 20 4.34 -35.56 -17.51
CA ASP A 20 3.43 -36.69 -17.27
C ASP A 20 3.27 -37.02 -15.79
N ARG A 21 4.35 -36.85 -15.00
CA ARG A 21 4.33 -37.03 -13.55
C ARG A 21 3.59 -35.90 -12.83
N LEU A 22 3.54 -34.71 -13.44
CA LEU A 22 2.85 -33.53 -12.90
C LEU A 22 1.38 -33.43 -13.31
N ALA A 23 0.92 -34.21 -14.29
CA ALA A 23 -0.44 -34.16 -14.79
C ALA A 23 -1.50 -34.48 -13.72
N ALA A 24 -1.32 -35.57 -12.96
CA ALA A 24 -2.28 -35.98 -11.92
C ALA A 24 -2.34 -35.00 -10.72
N PRO A 25 -1.23 -34.52 -10.16
CA PRO A 25 -1.25 -33.45 -9.15
C PRO A 25 -1.90 -32.15 -9.65
N ARG A 26 -1.61 -31.74 -10.90
CA ARG A 26 -2.20 -30.53 -11.50
C ARG A 26 -3.71 -30.66 -11.67
N ALA A 27 -4.20 -31.82 -12.10
CA ALA A 27 -5.63 -32.09 -12.19
C ALA A 27 -6.33 -32.03 -10.82
N ARG A 28 -5.71 -32.54 -9.75
CA ARG A 28 -6.25 -32.44 -8.38
C ARG A 28 -6.32 -31.00 -7.89
N LEU A 29 -5.28 -30.19 -8.17
CA LEU A 29 -5.25 -28.78 -7.81
C LEU A 29 -6.35 -27.98 -8.54
N THR A 30 -6.47 -28.17 -9.85
CA THR A 30 -7.50 -27.50 -10.65
C THR A 30 -8.92 -27.90 -10.20
N ALA A 31 -9.12 -29.18 -9.85
CA ALA A 31 -10.40 -29.66 -9.33
C ALA A 31 -10.75 -29.04 -7.96
N ALA A 32 -9.77 -28.85 -7.07
CA ALA A 32 -9.97 -28.19 -5.78
C ALA A 32 -10.39 -26.72 -5.93
N ILE A 33 -9.73 -25.98 -6.84
CA ILE A 33 -10.06 -24.57 -7.15
C ILE A 33 -11.50 -24.45 -7.68
N HIS A 34 -11.94 -25.41 -8.50
CA HIS A 34 -13.32 -25.43 -9.02
C HIS A 34 -14.38 -25.86 -7.99
N GLN A 35 -14.01 -26.59 -6.93
CA GLN A 35 -14.91 -26.94 -5.84
C GLN A 35 -15.12 -25.79 -4.86
N ASP A 36 -14.09 -25.01 -4.56
CA ASP A 36 -14.20 -23.82 -3.70
C ASP A 36 -15.05 -22.72 -4.34
N THR A 37 -14.92 -22.53 -5.66
CA THR A 37 -15.76 -21.58 -6.41
C THR A 37 -17.25 -21.97 -6.46
N ARG A 38 -17.59 -23.25 -6.27
CA ARG A 38 -18.99 -23.71 -6.21
C ARG A 38 -19.59 -23.65 -4.80
N ARG A 39 -18.77 -23.79 -3.75
CA ARG A 39 -19.23 -23.68 -2.34
C ARG A 39 -19.59 -22.26 -1.93
N GLY A 40 -19.10 -21.24 -2.63
CA GLY A 40 -19.45 -19.82 -2.40
C GLY A 40 -20.85 -19.38 -2.86
N ARG A 41 -21.72 -20.29 -3.34
CA ARG A 41 -23.06 -19.99 -3.86
C ARG A 41 -24.21 -20.67 -3.09
N ALA A 42 -24.02 -20.99 -1.81
CA ALA A 42 -25.12 -21.38 -0.94
C ALA A 42 -25.79 -20.13 -0.32
N ALA A 43 -27.01 -19.83 -0.77
CA ALA A 43 -27.85 -18.77 -0.21
C ALA A 43 -28.25 -19.11 1.24
N LEU A 44 -27.97 -18.20 2.18
CA LEU A 44 -28.44 -18.27 3.57
C LEU A 44 -29.33 -17.05 3.90
N PRO A 45 -30.34 -17.22 4.77
CA PRO A 45 -31.54 -16.38 4.79
C PRO A 45 -31.33 -15.05 5.54
N GLN A 46 -31.92 -13.97 5.01
CA GLN A 46 -31.94 -12.65 5.63
C GLN A 46 -32.74 -12.68 6.95
N ARG A 47 -32.04 -12.57 8.08
CA ARG A 47 -32.65 -12.14 9.35
C ARG A 47 -32.48 -10.63 9.49
N ARG A 48 -33.60 -9.91 9.37
CA ARG A 48 -33.71 -8.48 9.70
C ARG A 48 -33.41 -8.31 11.19
N MET A 49 -32.34 -7.60 11.53
CA MET A 49 -32.13 -7.08 12.88
C MET A 49 -32.53 -5.60 12.90
N ILE A 50 -33.49 -5.28 13.77
CA ILE A 50 -33.92 -3.92 14.08
C ILE A 50 -32.86 -3.32 15.00
N LEU A 51 -32.24 -2.21 14.60
CA LEU A 51 -31.33 -1.45 15.44
C LEU A 51 -32.14 -0.55 16.37
N VAL A 52 -32.13 -0.85 17.68
CA VAL A 52 -32.55 0.09 18.71
C VAL A 52 -31.37 1.00 19.02
N GLY A 53 -31.56 2.30 18.81
CA GLY A 53 -30.57 3.32 19.09
C GLY A 53 -30.32 3.49 20.59
N ALA A 54 -29.05 3.58 20.96
CA ALA A 54 -28.62 4.18 22.21
C ALA A 54 -27.56 5.23 21.87
N ALA A 55 -27.98 6.49 21.95
CA ALA A 55 -27.10 7.64 21.89
C ALA A 55 -26.36 7.78 23.22
N THR A 56 -25.03 7.77 23.18
CA THR A 56 -24.21 8.33 24.25
C THR A 56 -23.16 9.23 23.62
N ALA A 57 -23.31 10.53 23.90
CA ALA A 57 -22.42 11.60 23.54
C ALA A 57 -21.06 11.48 24.26
N GLY A 58 -19.99 11.96 23.60
CA GLY A 58 -18.77 12.37 24.28
C GLY A 58 -17.47 12.03 23.56
N ALA A 59 -17.04 12.88 22.63
CA ALA A 59 -15.70 13.47 22.49
C ALA A 59 -15.45 13.88 21.04
N LEU A 60 -15.35 15.19 20.82
CA LEU A 60 -14.89 15.77 19.56
C LEU A 60 -13.39 15.49 19.39
N ALA A 61 -13.04 14.68 18.40
CA ALA A 61 -11.71 14.68 17.81
C ALA A 61 -11.88 14.91 16.30
N VAL A 62 -11.69 16.17 15.91
CA VAL A 62 -11.65 16.60 14.51
C VAL A 62 -10.20 16.49 14.05
N THR A 63 -9.89 15.49 13.22
CA THR A 63 -8.83 15.54 12.19
C THR A 63 -8.99 14.36 11.22
N ALA A 64 -8.72 14.62 9.95
CA ALA A 64 -9.08 13.80 8.78
C ALA A 64 -8.54 12.35 8.82
N GLY A 65 -9.36 11.42 9.28
CA GLY A 65 -9.26 10.01 8.93
C GLY A 65 -10.24 9.72 7.80
N ILE A 66 -9.75 9.30 6.62
CA ILE A 66 -10.63 8.72 5.61
C ILE A 66 -10.91 7.29 6.05
N ILE A 67 -11.95 7.11 6.85
CA ILE A 67 -12.60 5.81 6.97
C ILE A 67 -13.30 5.59 5.63
N SER A 68 -12.88 4.60 4.85
CA SER A 68 -13.69 4.08 3.73
C SER A 68 -14.92 3.38 4.30
N ALA A 69 -15.87 4.15 4.83
CA ALA A 69 -17.19 3.69 5.21
C ALA A 69 -18.08 3.78 3.97
N LEU A 70 -18.62 2.64 3.53
CA LEU A 70 -19.59 2.54 2.44
C LEU A 70 -20.83 3.40 2.73
N PRO A 71 -21.16 4.42 1.90
CA PRO A 71 -22.50 4.97 1.85
C PRO A 71 -23.26 4.30 0.70
N GLY A 72 -24.44 3.77 1.02
CA GLY A 72 -25.35 3.19 0.05
C GLY A 72 -25.91 4.19 -0.95
N ASP A 73 -26.10 3.70 -2.17
CA ASP A 73 -26.90 4.17 -3.29
C ASP A 73 -27.31 5.65 -3.34
N SER A 74 -26.64 6.37 -4.24
CA SER A 74 -27.28 7.44 -5.01
C SER A 74 -26.88 7.37 -6.48
N SER A 75 -27.93 7.28 -7.30
CA SER A 75 -28.03 7.14 -8.75
C SER A 75 -27.30 8.19 -9.59
N GLY A 76 -26.82 7.79 -10.78
CA GLY A 76 -26.86 8.72 -11.93
C GLY A 76 -25.72 8.75 -12.96
N ALA A 77 -24.92 7.71 -13.16
CA ALA A 77 -24.14 7.55 -14.39
C ALA A 77 -23.92 6.06 -14.65
N SER A 78 -24.20 5.58 -15.87
CA SER A 78 -23.90 4.20 -16.26
C SER A 78 -22.40 3.94 -16.10
N ALA A 79 -22.03 3.31 -14.98
CA ALA A 79 -20.66 2.87 -14.74
C ALA A 79 -20.26 1.86 -15.82
N PRO A 80 -19.08 2.01 -16.45
CA PRO A 80 -18.53 0.97 -17.31
C PRO A 80 -18.49 -0.37 -16.57
N LYS A 81 -18.97 -1.45 -17.21
CA LYS A 81 -19.13 -2.79 -16.60
C LYS A 81 -17.81 -3.56 -16.37
N GLY A 82 -16.67 -2.88 -16.32
CA GLY A 82 -15.37 -3.51 -16.07
C GLY A 82 -14.20 -2.54 -16.21
N PRO A 83 -12.97 -3.02 -15.96
CA PRO A 83 -11.75 -2.23 -16.08
C PRO A 83 -11.60 -1.57 -17.45
N GLN A 84 -11.32 -0.27 -17.47
CA GLN A 84 -11.06 0.49 -18.69
C GLN A 84 -9.71 1.21 -18.61
N VAL A 85 -8.78 0.82 -19.49
CA VAL A 85 -7.50 1.52 -19.64
C VAL A 85 -7.74 2.79 -20.45
N LEU A 86 -7.36 3.94 -19.89
CA LEU A 86 -7.52 5.24 -20.53
C LEU A 86 -6.44 5.50 -21.58
N SER A 87 -6.74 6.39 -22.53
CA SER A 87 -5.72 6.92 -23.45
C SER A 87 -4.65 7.71 -22.67
N ALA A 88 -3.51 8.02 -23.31
CA ALA A 88 -2.46 8.80 -22.67
C ALA A 88 -2.96 10.18 -22.20
N GLY A 89 -3.72 10.89 -23.06
CA GLY A 89 -4.31 12.19 -22.72
C GLY A 89 -5.31 12.09 -21.57
N ALA A 90 -6.28 11.17 -21.66
CA ALA A 90 -7.26 10.98 -20.61
C ALA A 90 -6.64 10.50 -19.27
N SER A 91 -5.53 9.76 -19.33
CA SER A 91 -4.74 9.40 -18.13
C SER A 91 -4.13 10.63 -17.49
N ALA A 92 -3.53 11.53 -18.28
CA ALA A 92 -2.95 12.78 -17.78
C ALA A 92 -4.03 13.70 -17.19
N ASP A 93 -5.18 13.85 -17.87
CA ASP A 93 -6.31 14.65 -17.37
C ASP A 93 -6.85 14.10 -16.05
N THR A 94 -6.94 12.77 -15.91
CA THR A 94 -7.40 12.13 -14.67
C THR A 94 -6.42 12.36 -13.52
N LEU A 95 -5.11 12.33 -13.80
CA LEU A 95 -4.09 12.60 -12.78
C LEU A 95 -4.02 14.08 -12.40
N GLU A 96 -4.29 15.01 -13.32
CA GLU A 96 -4.43 16.43 -12.98
C GLU A 96 -5.69 16.68 -12.14
N LEU A 97 -6.81 16.00 -12.45
CA LEU A 97 -8.00 16.05 -11.60
C LEU A 97 -7.71 15.52 -10.19
N ALA A 98 -6.98 14.41 -10.08
CA ALA A 98 -6.53 13.88 -8.79
C ALA A 98 -5.68 14.90 -8.04
N ALA A 99 -4.70 15.51 -8.72
CA ALA A 99 -3.85 16.54 -8.15
C ALA A 99 -4.65 17.75 -7.64
N ALA A 100 -5.54 18.29 -8.46
CA ALA A 100 -6.39 19.43 -8.11
C ALA A 100 -7.41 19.11 -7.00
N THR A 101 -7.77 17.84 -6.84
CA THR A 101 -8.67 17.40 -5.75
C THR A 101 -7.91 17.34 -4.44
N VAL A 102 -6.78 16.62 -4.39
CA VAL A 102 -6.01 16.50 -3.15
C VAL A 102 -5.40 17.82 -2.71
N GLU A 103 -5.05 18.73 -3.63
CA GLU A 103 -4.50 20.06 -3.31
C GLU A 103 -5.48 20.93 -2.49
N LYS A 104 -6.78 20.60 -2.48
CA LYS A 104 -7.80 21.27 -1.67
C LYS A 104 -7.93 20.70 -0.25
N HIS A 105 -7.29 19.57 0.04
CA HIS A 105 -7.34 18.97 1.37
C HIS A 105 -6.47 19.76 2.35
N ASP A 106 -6.91 19.85 3.60
CA ASP A 106 -6.11 20.44 4.67
C ASP A 106 -5.06 19.44 5.16
N GLY A 107 -3.78 19.83 5.08
CA GLY A 107 -2.66 19.06 5.60
C GLY A 107 -2.35 19.46 7.03
N THR A 108 -2.96 18.81 8.02
CA THR A 108 -2.64 19.06 9.43
C THR A 108 -1.60 18.06 9.91
N GLU A 109 -0.45 18.56 10.34
CA GLU A 109 0.56 17.75 11.02
C GLU A 109 -0.04 17.20 12.34
N PRO A 110 0.09 15.89 12.64
CA PRO A 110 -0.36 15.34 13.92
C PRO A 110 0.28 16.05 15.12
N GLY A 111 -0.45 16.10 16.24
CA GLY A 111 0.11 16.54 17.50
C GLY A 111 1.24 15.60 17.96
N PRO A 112 2.27 16.09 18.68
CA PRO A 112 3.47 15.31 19.01
C PRO A 112 3.18 14.02 19.79
N LYS A 113 2.10 14.01 20.58
CA LYS A 113 1.70 12.86 21.39
C LYS A 113 0.69 11.92 20.71
N GLN A 114 0.17 12.31 19.55
CA GLN A 114 -0.74 11.49 18.75
C GLN A 114 0.02 10.36 18.06
N TRP A 115 -0.72 9.39 17.59
CA TRP A 115 -0.23 8.18 16.95
C TRP A 115 -0.79 8.08 15.55
N VAL A 116 0.06 7.71 14.60
CA VAL A 116 -0.34 7.35 13.25
C VAL A 116 -0.60 5.86 13.23
N TYR A 117 -1.85 5.48 12.99
CA TYR A 117 -2.27 4.10 12.77
C TYR A 117 -2.10 3.75 11.29
N GLU A 118 -1.58 2.56 11.03
CA GLU A 118 -1.58 1.93 9.71
C GLU A 118 -1.94 0.45 9.84
N LYS A 119 -2.78 0.00 8.91
CA LYS A 119 -3.07 -1.40 8.67
C LYS A 119 -2.76 -1.73 7.22
N GLU A 120 -1.85 -2.67 7.02
CA GLU A 120 -1.44 -3.13 5.69
C GLU A 120 -1.59 -4.63 5.58
N THR A 121 -2.14 -5.09 4.45
CA THR A 121 -2.16 -6.50 4.07
C THR A 121 -1.23 -6.73 2.88
N VAL A 122 -0.26 -7.62 3.06
CA VAL A 122 0.66 -8.07 2.01
C VAL A 122 0.22 -9.43 1.50
N PHE A 123 0.12 -9.56 0.18
CA PHE A 123 -0.15 -10.80 -0.53
C PHE A 123 1.12 -11.22 -1.26
N GLY A 124 1.59 -12.43 -0.95
CA GLY A 124 2.75 -13.06 -1.58
C GLY A 124 2.43 -14.50 -1.99
N GLN A 125 3.44 -15.37 -1.99
CA GLN A 125 3.22 -16.81 -2.24
C GLN A 125 2.58 -17.53 -1.05
N ASP A 126 2.71 -16.97 0.16
CA ASP A 126 2.14 -17.50 1.38
C ASP A 126 0.75 -16.91 1.67
N LYS A 127 0.16 -17.31 2.80
CA LYS A 127 -1.10 -16.71 3.28
C LYS A 127 -0.95 -15.18 3.41
N PRO A 128 -1.99 -14.40 3.07
CA PRO A 128 -1.96 -12.96 3.28
C PRO A 128 -1.58 -12.63 4.72
N ARG A 129 -0.65 -11.68 4.88
CA ARG A 129 -0.21 -11.19 6.18
C ARG A 129 -0.74 -9.78 6.37
N THR A 130 -1.46 -9.59 7.46
CA THR A 130 -1.97 -8.28 7.85
C THR A 130 -1.21 -7.82 9.09
N ASP A 131 -0.64 -6.62 9.02
CA ASP A 131 -0.01 -5.96 10.15
C ASP A 131 -0.85 -4.75 10.56
N GLU A 132 -0.92 -4.49 11.86
CA GLU A 132 -1.47 -3.27 12.42
C GLU A 132 -0.41 -2.63 13.31
N GLU A 133 -0.07 -1.37 13.01
CA GLU A 133 0.94 -0.61 13.72
C GLU A 133 0.47 0.79 14.08
N TRP A 134 1.07 1.32 15.14
CA TRP A 134 0.91 2.68 15.60
C TRP A 134 2.29 3.28 15.83
N THR A 135 2.57 4.40 15.18
CA THR A 135 3.81 5.15 15.40
C THR A 135 3.50 6.49 16.03
N ARG A 136 4.08 6.77 17.20
CA ARG A 136 3.89 8.05 17.88
C ARG A 136 4.56 9.15 17.07
N TRP A 137 3.86 10.26 16.87
CA TRP A 137 4.31 11.31 15.96
C TRP A 137 5.65 11.93 16.36
N ASP A 138 5.95 12.02 17.66
CA ASP A 138 7.25 12.50 18.13
C ASP A 138 8.40 11.50 18.03
N GLY A 139 8.16 10.31 17.48
CA GLY A 139 9.18 9.27 17.29
C GLY A 139 9.59 8.55 18.57
N THR A 140 8.90 8.77 19.70
CA THR A 140 9.28 8.17 20.99
C THR A 140 8.49 6.90 21.34
N GLY A 141 7.57 6.47 20.48
CA GLY A 141 6.74 5.30 20.72
C GLY A 141 6.34 4.56 19.45
N HIS A 142 6.26 3.23 19.56
CA HIS A 142 5.74 2.33 18.55
C HIS A 142 4.85 1.29 19.23
N ALA A 143 3.80 0.85 18.55
CA ALA A 143 2.99 -0.26 18.99
C ALA A 143 2.56 -1.09 17.79
N ASN A 144 2.32 -2.37 17.99
CA ASN A 144 1.77 -3.23 16.95
C ASN A 144 0.90 -4.34 17.54
N LEU A 145 0.08 -4.94 16.66
CA LEU A 145 -0.45 -6.28 16.87
C LEU A 145 0.48 -7.26 16.14
N PRO A 146 1.08 -8.22 16.85
CA PRO A 146 2.11 -9.08 16.28
C PRO A 146 1.55 -10.03 15.20
N GLY A 147 0.25 -10.36 15.24
CA GLY A 147 -0.42 -11.11 14.19
C GLY A 147 0.09 -12.55 14.05
N ILE A 148 1.08 -12.78 13.20
CA ILE A 148 1.62 -14.12 12.93
C ILE A 148 2.68 -14.47 13.98
N ALA A 149 2.57 -15.68 14.56
CA ALA A 149 3.54 -16.18 15.52
C ALA A 149 4.94 -16.33 14.90
N PRO A 150 6.02 -15.93 15.61
CA PRO A 150 7.38 -16.16 15.14
C PRO A 150 7.70 -17.67 15.10
N ALA A 151 8.73 -18.05 14.35
CA ALA A 151 9.22 -19.42 14.36
C ALA A 151 9.90 -19.72 15.72
N GLY A 152 9.58 -20.88 16.32
CA GLY A 152 10.18 -21.33 17.59
C GLY A 152 9.14 -21.61 18.67
N ASP A 153 9.54 -21.45 19.94
CA ASP A 153 8.62 -21.57 21.07
C ASP A 153 7.67 -20.36 21.12
N ILE A 154 6.38 -20.64 21.00
CA ILE A 154 5.30 -19.66 21.00
C ILE A 154 4.53 -19.66 22.32
N SER A 155 5.07 -20.30 23.37
CA SER A 155 4.47 -20.29 24.69
C SER A 155 4.34 -18.85 25.22
N GLY A 156 3.11 -18.35 25.29
CA GLY A 156 2.79 -16.97 25.68
C GLY A 156 2.69 -15.96 24.52
N PHE A 157 2.82 -16.39 23.26
CA PHE A 157 2.49 -15.55 22.11
C PHE A 157 0.97 -15.38 22.02
N ASP A 158 0.52 -14.12 22.05
CA ASP A 158 -0.85 -13.75 21.80
C ASP A 158 -0.87 -12.84 20.55
N PRO A 159 -1.45 -13.30 19.42
CA PRO A 159 -1.48 -12.55 18.16
C PRO A 159 -2.22 -11.23 18.29
N ASP A 160 -3.15 -11.13 19.25
CA ASP A 160 -4.07 -10.01 19.44
C ASP A 160 -3.69 -9.12 20.63
N LYS A 161 -2.60 -9.47 21.33
CA LYS A 161 -2.09 -8.67 22.44
C LYS A 161 -1.26 -7.51 21.92
N LEU A 162 -1.79 -6.30 22.10
CA LEU A 162 -1.10 -5.05 21.81
C LEU A 162 0.24 -4.99 22.53
N GLN A 163 1.31 -4.82 21.76
CA GLN A 163 2.65 -4.56 22.26
C GLN A 163 2.95 -3.09 22.08
N VAL A 164 3.42 -2.43 23.14
CA VAL A 164 3.72 -0.99 23.14
C VAL A 164 5.13 -0.79 23.67
N TRP A 165 5.94 -0.07 22.90
CA TRP A 165 7.28 0.29 23.28
C TRP A 165 7.44 1.80 23.26
N TYR A 166 8.11 2.30 24.31
CA TYR A 166 8.63 3.66 24.36
C TYR A 166 10.14 3.59 24.37
N GLY A 167 10.77 4.48 23.63
CA GLY A 167 12.22 4.45 23.42
C GLY A 167 12.81 5.83 23.21
N PRO A 168 14.14 5.91 23.00
CA PRO A 168 14.78 7.15 22.60
C PRO A 168 14.11 7.68 21.33
N ASN A 169 14.11 8.99 21.17
CA ASN A 169 13.53 9.62 19.99
C ASN A 169 14.21 9.08 18.72
N GLN A 170 13.44 8.41 17.86
CA GLN A 170 13.92 7.85 16.58
C GLN A 170 14.53 8.94 15.68
N GLU A 171 14.19 10.21 15.89
CA GLU A 171 14.79 11.35 15.18
C GLU A 171 16.25 11.64 15.53
N GLU A 172 16.77 11.06 16.62
CA GLU A 172 18.19 11.10 16.94
C GLU A 172 18.94 9.90 16.33
N LYS A 173 18.21 8.80 16.06
CA LYS A 173 18.75 7.55 15.56
C LYS A 173 19.23 7.65 14.11
N TRP A 174 18.46 8.28 13.22
CA TRP A 174 18.87 8.45 11.80
C TRP A 174 20.21 9.19 11.65
N LYS A 175 20.57 10.10 12.57
CA LYS A 175 21.86 10.82 12.55
C LYS A 175 23.05 9.88 12.73
N LYS A 176 22.82 8.71 13.33
CA LYS A 176 23.84 7.70 13.63
C LYS A 176 23.82 6.54 12.61
N GLU A 177 22.64 6.14 12.15
CA GLU A 177 22.45 4.90 11.37
C GLU A 177 22.16 5.13 9.87
N GLY A 178 21.85 6.37 9.45
CA GLY A 178 21.69 6.74 8.04
C GLY A 178 20.24 6.95 7.60
N TYR A 179 20.06 7.05 6.27
CA TYR A 179 18.86 7.60 5.63
C TYR A 179 17.60 6.72 5.78
N ASP A 180 17.76 5.39 5.98
CA ASP A 180 16.66 4.39 5.99
C ASP A 180 15.89 4.33 7.33
N ASP A 181 16.28 5.12 8.34
CA ASP A 181 15.70 5.10 9.69
C ASP A 181 14.92 6.39 10.07
N ARG A 182 14.51 7.21 9.10
CA ARG A 182 13.73 8.43 9.40
C ARG A 182 12.39 8.06 10.04
N SER A 183 12.02 8.76 11.11
CA SER A 183 10.67 8.66 11.66
C SER A 183 9.63 9.19 10.66
N GLN A 184 8.36 8.77 10.77
CA GLN A 184 7.27 9.27 9.92
C GLN A 184 7.19 10.80 9.92
N ARG A 185 7.42 11.45 11.07
CA ARG A 185 7.45 12.92 11.18
C ARG A 185 8.60 13.55 10.41
N GLN A 186 9.80 13.01 10.52
CA GLN A 186 10.94 13.52 9.76
C GLN A 186 10.72 13.37 8.26
N PHE A 187 10.15 12.24 7.85
CA PHE A 187 9.82 12.02 6.46
C PHE A 187 8.74 12.99 5.98
N TYR A 188 7.65 13.17 6.74
CA TYR A 188 6.60 14.15 6.43
C TYR A 188 7.14 15.57 6.30
N ARG A 189 7.99 16.01 7.23
CA ARG A 189 8.60 17.35 7.17
C ARG A 189 9.56 17.49 5.99
N PHE A 190 10.28 16.44 5.63
CA PHE A 190 11.05 16.43 4.39
C PHE A 190 10.14 16.59 3.17
N LEU A 191 9.05 15.81 3.10
CA LEU A 191 8.07 15.92 2.01
C LEU A 191 7.52 17.35 1.92
N ASP A 192 7.20 17.98 3.05
CA ASP A 192 6.65 19.34 3.11
C ASP A 192 7.61 20.43 2.54
N THR A 193 8.91 20.13 2.44
CA THR A 193 9.88 21.02 1.77
C THR A 193 9.89 20.87 0.25
N LEU A 194 9.25 19.85 -0.30
CA LEU A 194 9.26 19.60 -1.73
C LEU A 194 8.42 20.64 -2.49
N PRO A 195 8.92 21.18 -3.61
CA PRO A 195 8.14 22.09 -4.44
C PRO A 195 6.97 21.36 -5.09
N SER A 196 5.86 22.05 -5.36
CA SER A 196 4.67 21.46 -5.99
C SER A 196 4.84 21.18 -7.50
N ASP A 197 5.80 21.83 -8.16
CA ASP A 197 6.14 21.54 -9.56
C ASP A 197 6.77 20.14 -9.69
N PRO A 198 6.24 19.25 -10.55
CA PRO A 198 6.67 17.86 -10.61
C PRO A 198 8.13 17.69 -11.04
N ASP A 199 8.67 18.54 -11.91
CA ASP A 199 10.04 18.38 -12.39
C ASP A 199 11.05 18.79 -11.31
N ARG A 200 10.78 19.91 -10.63
CA ARG A 200 11.56 20.38 -9.48
C ARG A 200 11.42 19.42 -8.30
N MET A 201 10.24 18.87 -8.05
CA MET A 201 9.98 17.89 -6.99
C MET A 201 10.84 16.65 -7.22
N MET A 202 10.72 16.03 -8.39
CA MET A 202 11.49 14.83 -8.72
C MET A 202 13.00 15.10 -8.76
N LYS A 203 13.42 16.31 -9.13
CA LYS A 203 14.84 16.71 -9.02
C LYS A 203 15.31 16.71 -7.57
N ARG A 204 14.55 17.36 -6.67
CA ARG A 204 14.91 17.42 -5.25
C ARG A 204 14.92 16.03 -4.61
N ILE A 205 13.94 15.19 -4.91
CA ILE A 205 13.86 13.81 -4.44
C ILE A 205 15.13 13.02 -4.84
N ARG A 206 15.61 13.16 -6.07
CA ARG A 206 16.84 12.48 -6.51
C ARG A 206 18.11 13.02 -5.82
N GLU A 207 18.20 14.32 -5.59
CA GLU A 207 19.33 14.97 -4.89
C GLU A 207 19.42 14.53 -3.41
N GLU A 208 18.31 14.06 -2.86
CA GLU A 208 18.23 13.56 -1.51
C GLU A 208 18.74 12.11 -1.38
N HIS A 209 18.96 11.42 -2.50
CA HIS A 209 19.48 10.04 -2.54
C HIS A 209 18.70 9.08 -1.63
N ALA A 210 17.39 9.27 -1.52
CA ALA A 210 16.51 8.52 -0.62
C ALA A 210 16.44 7.03 -0.94
N ILE A 211 16.65 6.68 -2.21
CA ILE A 211 16.78 5.31 -2.67
C ILE A 211 18.12 5.12 -3.37
N GLY A 212 18.68 3.91 -3.24
CA GLY A 212 19.94 3.56 -3.90
C GLY A 212 19.86 3.67 -5.43
N ASP A 213 20.97 4.09 -6.03
CA ASP A 213 21.15 4.12 -7.48
C ASP A 213 21.26 2.69 -8.04
N ILE A 214 20.62 2.44 -9.18
CA ILE A 214 20.70 1.16 -9.88
C ILE A 214 21.36 1.40 -11.23
N LYS A 215 22.51 0.76 -11.46
CA LYS A 215 23.26 0.90 -12.72
C LYS A 215 22.39 0.48 -13.91
N GLY A 216 22.28 1.35 -14.90
CA GLY A 216 21.53 1.12 -16.13
C GLY A 216 20.05 1.46 -16.05
N GLU A 217 19.52 1.85 -14.88
CA GLU A 217 18.14 2.29 -14.72
C GLU A 217 17.89 3.58 -15.51
N THR A 218 16.80 3.63 -16.28
CA THR A 218 16.42 4.85 -16.98
C THR A 218 15.84 5.86 -15.99
N ARG A 219 15.86 7.15 -16.35
CA ARG A 219 15.25 8.19 -15.50
C ARG A 219 13.78 7.90 -15.17
N ALA A 220 13.01 7.42 -16.15
CA ALA A 220 11.60 7.08 -15.95
C ALA A 220 11.40 5.89 -14.99
N GLN A 221 12.26 4.86 -15.06
CA GLN A 221 12.21 3.73 -14.13
C GLN A 221 12.55 4.16 -12.70
N ARG A 222 13.55 5.03 -12.55
CA ARG A 222 13.89 5.61 -11.25
C ARG A 222 12.74 6.46 -10.72
N ASP A 223 12.21 7.37 -11.53
CA ASP A 223 11.13 8.28 -11.11
C ASP A 223 9.89 7.49 -10.65
N TRP A 224 9.52 6.41 -11.36
CA TRP A 224 8.47 5.48 -10.91
C TRP A 224 8.79 4.84 -9.54
N ARG A 225 10.02 4.36 -9.35
CA ARG A 225 10.47 3.72 -8.10
C ARG A 225 10.48 4.70 -6.92
N GLU A 226 10.99 5.90 -7.12
CA GLU A 226 10.96 7.01 -6.15
C GLU A 226 9.52 7.29 -5.71
N ILE A 227 8.60 7.52 -6.66
CA ILE A 227 7.19 7.81 -6.37
C ILE A 227 6.52 6.65 -5.62
N ASN A 228 6.75 5.40 -6.04
CA ASN A 228 6.20 4.22 -5.37
C ASN A 228 6.67 4.11 -3.91
N VAL A 229 7.93 4.47 -3.61
CA VAL A 229 8.45 4.50 -2.24
C VAL A 229 7.82 5.63 -1.43
N LEU A 230 7.63 6.82 -2.02
CA LEU A 230 7.02 7.95 -1.30
C LEU A 230 5.59 7.66 -0.85
N TYR A 231 4.83 6.92 -1.66
CA TYR A 231 3.46 6.48 -1.32
C TYR A 231 3.39 5.45 -0.18
N ARG A 232 4.53 4.89 0.27
CA ARG A 232 4.58 4.10 1.51
C ARG A 232 4.34 4.96 2.76
N SER A 233 4.56 6.28 2.69
CA SER A 233 4.19 7.16 3.80
C SER A 233 2.71 7.06 4.09
N VAL A 234 2.33 6.97 5.36
CA VAL A 234 0.93 7.03 5.77
C VAL A 234 0.36 8.41 5.51
N LEU A 235 1.11 9.45 5.91
CA LEU A 235 0.74 10.85 5.73
C LEU A 235 1.64 11.49 4.68
N ILE A 236 1.03 12.08 3.66
CA ILE A 236 1.70 12.85 2.61
C ILE A 236 1.07 14.26 2.61
N PRO A 237 1.87 15.34 2.69
CA PRO A 237 1.31 16.68 2.59
C PRO A 237 0.50 16.84 1.29
N PRO A 238 -0.71 17.43 1.31
CA PRO A 238 -1.60 17.48 0.15
C PRO A 238 -0.96 18.08 -1.12
N LYS A 239 -0.17 19.15 -0.97
CA LYS A 239 0.59 19.78 -2.07
C LYS A 239 1.62 18.84 -2.70
N VAL A 240 2.21 17.97 -1.87
CA VAL A 240 3.19 16.97 -2.32
C VAL A 240 2.47 15.87 -3.08
N GLN A 241 1.36 15.36 -2.54
CA GLN A 241 0.54 14.35 -3.21
C GLN A 241 0.05 14.84 -4.58
N ALA A 242 -0.36 16.11 -4.69
CA ALA A 242 -0.71 16.72 -5.96
C ALA A 242 0.47 16.71 -6.96
N GLY A 243 1.67 17.09 -6.52
CA GLY A 243 2.86 17.03 -7.35
C GLY A 243 3.25 15.60 -7.75
N LEU A 244 3.02 14.60 -6.89
CA LEU A 244 3.23 13.18 -7.22
C LEU A 244 2.28 12.70 -8.32
N PHE A 245 1.00 13.09 -8.29
CA PHE A 245 0.07 12.79 -9.40
C PHE A 245 0.52 13.45 -10.72
N ARG A 246 0.93 14.71 -10.68
CA ARG A 246 1.49 15.42 -11.85
C ARG A 246 2.77 14.76 -12.35
N ALA A 247 3.62 14.26 -11.46
CA ALA A 247 4.84 13.52 -11.81
C ALA A 247 4.52 12.16 -12.46
N LEU A 248 3.53 11.42 -11.93
CA LEU A 248 3.05 10.18 -12.54
C LEU A 248 2.56 10.40 -13.99
N ALA A 249 1.87 11.53 -14.25
CA ALA A 249 1.38 11.86 -15.59
C ALA A 249 2.52 12.09 -16.60
N LYS A 250 3.71 12.48 -16.13
CA LYS A 250 4.90 12.69 -16.97
C LYS A 250 5.70 11.42 -17.24
N ILE A 251 5.42 10.31 -16.56
CA ILE A 251 6.17 9.06 -16.76
C ILE A 251 5.79 8.45 -18.12
N PRO A 252 6.78 8.24 -19.03
CA PRO A 252 6.52 7.60 -20.30
C PRO A 252 5.91 6.21 -20.12
N GLY A 253 4.76 5.99 -20.78
CA GLY A 253 4.04 4.71 -20.70
C GLY A 253 3.12 4.56 -19.49
N ALA A 254 3.07 5.53 -18.57
CA ALA A 254 2.09 5.51 -17.49
C ALA A 254 0.65 5.59 -18.03
N ARG A 255 -0.24 4.75 -17.50
CA ARG A 255 -1.66 4.69 -17.88
C ARG A 255 -2.54 4.58 -16.66
N VAL A 256 -3.66 5.29 -16.68
CA VAL A 256 -4.74 5.14 -15.70
C VAL A 256 -5.71 4.06 -16.17
N THR A 257 -6.13 3.19 -15.25
CA THR A 257 -7.24 2.26 -15.44
C THR A 257 -8.35 2.59 -14.44
N THR A 258 -9.56 2.81 -14.93
CA THR A 258 -10.74 3.05 -14.08
C THR A 258 -11.60 1.79 -13.97
N GLY A 259 -12.51 1.74 -13.00
CA GLY A 259 -13.40 0.58 -12.81
C GLY A 259 -12.66 -0.69 -12.37
N VAL A 260 -11.46 -0.53 -11.79
CA VAL A 260 -10.70 -1.64 -11.21
C VAL A 260 -11.07 -1.82 -9.74
N LYS A 261 -10.63 -2.94 -9.19
CA LYS A 261 -10.63 -3.17 -7.74
C LYS A 261 -9.20 -3.20 -7.25
N ASP A 262 -9.00 -2.69 -6.04
CA ASP A 262 -7.74 -2.89 -5.33
C ASP A 262 -7.61 -4.36 -4.86
N PRO A 263 -6.47 -4.76 -4.26
CA PRO A 263 -6.27 -6.13 -3.80
C PRO A 263 -7.25 -6.61 -2.72
N LEU A 264 -7.89 -5.68 -1.99
CA LEU A 264 -8.91 -5.96 -0.99
C LEU A 264 -10.34 -6.00 -1.57
N GLY A 265 -10.48 -5.76 -2.88
CA GLY A 265 -11.76 -5.80 -3.58
C GLY A 265 -12.56 -4.50 -3.53
N ARG A 266 -11.98 -3.41 -2.99
CA ARG A 266 -12.55 -2.05 -2.96
C ARG A 266 -12.47 -1.42 -4.34
N ALA A 267 -13.39 -0.52 -4.66
CA ALA A 267 -13.32 0.24 -5.90
C ALA A 267 -12.04 1.09 -5.94
N ALA A 268 -11.37 1.12 -7.08
CA ALA A 268 -10.12 1.86 -7.23
C ALA A 268 -9.96 2.43 -8.64
N ILE A 269 -9.07 3.40 -8.76
CA ILE A 269 -8.32 3.66 -9.99
C ILE A 269 -6.92 3.10 -9.83
N SER A 270 -6.31 2.62 -10.91
CA SER A 270 -4.89 2.25 -10.91
C SER A 270 -4.09 3.11 -11.86
N VAL A 271 -2.90 3.54 -11.43
CA VAL A 271 -1.86 4.07 -12.31
C VAL A 271 -0.87 2.95 -12.55
N SER A 272 -0.51 2.70 -13.79
CA SER A 272 0.36 1.57 -14.13
C SER A 272 1.41 1.90 -15.17
N VAL A 273 2.53 1.19 -15.08
CA VAL A 273 3.56 1.08 -16.12
C VAL A 273 3.74 -0.39 -16.47
N HIS A 274 4.17 -0.67 -17.69
CA HIS A 274 4.45 -2.03 -18.15
C HIS A 274 5.88 -2.12 -18.69
N TYR A 275 6.64 -3.09 -18.20
CA TYR A 275 7.98 -3.40 -18.67
C TYR A 275 8.00 -4.73 -19.41
N ALA A 276 8.11 -4.67 -20.74
CA ALA A 276 8.13 -5.87 -21.57
C ALA A 276 9.32 -6.78 -21.27
N GLU A 277 10.47 -6.18 -20.95
CA GLU A 277 11.69 -6.86 -20.55
C GLU A 277 12.02 -6.58 -19.08
N LYS A 278 12.86 -7.44 -18.50
CA LYS A 278 13.36 -7.26 -17.14
C LYS A 278 14.21 -6.00 -17.06
N ILE A 279 13.80 -5.05 -16.21
CA ILE A 279 14.53 -3.81 -15.98
C ILE A 279 15.66 -4.01 -14.95
N PRO A 280 16.63 -3.08 -14.86
CA PRO A 280 17.80 -3.23 -13.97
C PRO A 280 17.47 -3.45 -12.49
N SER A 281 16.32 -2.95 -12.02
CA SER A 281 15.83 -3.21 -10.66
C SER A 281 15.31 -4.64 -10.44
N GLY A 282 15.33 -5.48 -11.48
CA GLY A 282 14.94 -6.88 -11.44
C GLY A 282 13.46 -7.14 -11.73
N TRP A 283 12.65 -6.09 -11.86
CA TRP A 283 11.23 -6.22 -12.16
C TRP A 283 10.95 -6.40 -13.66
N GLN A 284 9.82 -7.03 -13.98
CA GLN A 284 9.26 -7.16 -15.32
C GLN A 284 7.73 -7.09 -15.21
N GLY A 285 7.05 -6.86 -16.33
CA GLY A 285 5.59 -6.89 -16.41
C GLY A 285 4.96 -5.59 -15.91
N LYS A 286 3.68 -5.67 -15.57
CA LYS A 286 2.89 -4.56 -15.06
C LYS A 286 3.24 -4.26 -13.60
N GLN A 287 3.36 -2.96 -13.30
CA GLN A 287 3.36 -2.43 -11.95
C GLN A 287 2.23 -1.44 -11.80
N GLU A 288 1.57 -1.43 -10.65
CA GLU A 288 0.41 -0.61 -10.38
C GLU A 288 0.48 0.07 -9.02
N ILE A 289 -0.11 1.26 -8.95
CA ILE A 289 -0.44 1.97 -7.73
C ILE A 289 -1.95 2.19 -7.73
N PHE A 290 -2.61 1.78 -6.65
CA PHE A 290 -4.06 1.89 -6.51
C PHE A 290 -4.42 3.11 -5.67
N PHE A 291 -5.44 3.84 -6.11
CA PHE A 291 -5.98 4.99 -5.40
C PHE A 291 -7.50 4.87 -5.27
N ASP A 292 -8.01 5.40 -4.16
CA ASP A 292 -9.44 5.60 -3.97
C ASP A 292 -9.99 6.53 -5.06
N PRO A 293 -11.10 6.18 -5.73
CA PRO A 293 -11.58 6.94 -6.88
C PRO A 293 -12.13 8.33 -6.53
N GLU A 294 -12.47 8.59 -5.26
CA GLU A 294 -13.07 9.84 -4.82
C GLU A 294 -12.06 10.73 -4.10
N SER A 295 -11.38 10.17 -3.10
CA SER A 295 -10.43 10.89 -2.25
C SER A 295 -8.99 10.87 -2.76
N TYR A 296 -8.69 9.98 -3.71
CA TYR A 296 -7.33 9.71 -4.21
C TYR A 296 -6.34 9.28 -3.13
N ALA A 297 -6.84 8.76 -2.01
CA ALA A 297 -6.02 8.12 -0.98
C ALA A 297 -5.31 6.89 -1.56
N TYR A 298 -4.04 6.67 -1.17
CA TYR A 298 -3.30 5.49 -1.57
C TYR A 298 -3.91 4.22 -0.97
N LEU A 299 -4.20 3.24 -1.81
CA LEU A 299 -4.81 1.96 -1.42
C LEU A 299 -3.85 0.78 -1.50
N GLY A 300 -2.71 0.93 -2.17
CA GLY A 300 -1.75 -0.17 -2.32
C GLY A 300 -0.97 -0.15 -3.62
N THR A 301 -0.20 -1.21 -3.83
CA THR A 301 0.60 -1.40 -5.04
C THR A 301 0.61 -2.87 -5.45
N SER A 302 0.76 -3.12 -6.75
CA SER A 302 1.10 -4.44 -7.28
C SER A 302 2.33 -4.36 -8.17
N LYS A 303 3.13 -5.42 -8.19
CA LYS A 303 4.31 -5.55 -9.06
C LYS A 303 4.34 -6.95 -9.65
N ALA A 304 5.08 -7.11 -10.75
CA ALA A 304 5.25 -8.38 -11.46
C ALA A 304 3.90 -9.03 -11.79
N ASP A 305 3.02 -8.28 -12.47
CA ASP A 305 1.70 -8.77 -12.90
C ASP A 305 0.81 -9.29 -11.75
N GLY A 306 0.96 -8.70 -10.56
CA GLY A 306 0.17 -9.05 -9.38
C GLY A 306 0.77 -10.16 -8.51
N LEU A 307 2.03 -10.52 -8.71
CA LEU A 307 2.72 -11.50 -7.85
C LEU A 307 3.19 -10.93 -6.52
N VAL A 308 3.46 -9.63 -6.46
CA VAL A 308 3.82 -8.93 -5.23
C VAL A 308 2.80 -7.83 -5.04
N VAL A 309 1.98 -7.95 -4.00
CA VAL A 309 0.86 -7.04 -3.79
C VAL A 309 0.84 -6.59 -2.35
N SER A 310 0.68 -5.30 -2.11
CA SER A 310 0.34 -4.78 -0.79
C SER A 310 -0.86 -3.85 -0.89
N ALA A 311 -1.70 -3.87 0.15
CA ALA A 311 -2.88 -3.05 0.25
C ALA A 311 -2.92 -2.37 1.60
N ARG A 312 -3.23 -1.07 1.61
CA ARG A 312 -3.46 -0.29 2.83
C ARG A 312 -4.93 -0.41 3.21
N ASP A 313 -5.23 -1.26 4.18
CA ASP A 313 -6.58 -1.55 4.66
C ASP A 313 -7.22 -0.32 5.31
N ALA A 314 -6.47 0.32 6.23
CA ALA A 314 -6.93 1.45 7.02
C ALA A 314 -5.73 2.26 7.54
N TRP A 315 -5.95 3.55 7.80
CA TRP A 315 -4.95 4.42 8.38
C TRP A 315 -5.62 5.63 9.03
N GLY A 316 -4.92 6.32 9.93
CA GLY A 316 -5.43 7.55 10.53
C GLY A 316 -4.58 8.05 11.68
N VAL A 317 -4.97 9.19 12.24
CA VAL A 317 -4.35 9.78 13.43
C VAL A 317 -5.25 9.52 14.63
N VAL A 318 -4.69 8.97 15.70
CA VAL A 318 -5.40 8.60 16.93
C VAL A 318 -4.65 9.08 18.17
N ASP A 319 -5.34 9.24 19.30
CA ASP A 319 -4.73 9.81 20.51
C ASP A 319 -3.96 8.80 21.38
N LYS A 320 -4.11 7.49 21.14
CA LYS A 320 -3.48 6.42 21.93
C LYS A 320 -3.17 5.19 21.08
N PRO A 321 -2.14 4.39 21.44
CA PRO A 321 -1.86 3.15 20.72
C PRO A 321 -3.00 2.14 20.91
N GLY A 322 -3.25 1.32 19.90
CA GLY A 322 -4.35 0.34 19.88
C GLY A 322 -5.73 0.93 19.56
N ALA A 323 -5.86 2.26 19.42
CA ALA A 323 -7.07 2.87 18.89
C ALA A 323 -7.11 2.79 17.37
N ARG A 324 -8.28 2.58 16.78
CA ARG A 324 -8.50 2.67 15.34
C ARG A 324 -9.30 3.96 15.06
N PRO A 325 -9.07 4.63 13.92
CA PRO A 325 -9.75 5.87 13.54
C PRO A 325 -11.25 5.69 13.34
#